data_AF-A0A3B0WPD6-F1
#
_entry.id   AF-A0A3B0WPD6-F1
#
_cell.length_a   1.000
_cell.length_b   1.000
_cell.length_c   1.000
_cell.angle_alpha   90.00
_cell.angle_beta   90.00
_cell.angle_gamma   90.00
#
_symmetry.space_group_name_H-M   'P 1'
#
loop_
_entity.id
_entity.type
_entity.pdbx_description
1 polymer ?
#
loop_
_entity_poly.entity_id
_entity_poly.type
_entity_poly.pdbx_seq_one_letter_code
_entity_poly.pdbx_strand_id
1 'polypeptide(L)'
;MKNKITMSAAIVVIFLFLSGCSEEQQNKLSRLGVTWLEGNYKVSYADGSHVRTWVVKNGKVTAEPAKGYYYFWAEIDGKRRYVQTPIGRSYIEEIGN
;
A
#
# COMPACT_ATOMS: atom_id res chain seq x y z
N MET A 1 -27.45 -22.99 34.91
CA MET A 1 -27.84 -23.09 33.48
C MET A 1 -27.97 -21.73 32.77
N LYS A 2 -28.50 -20.68 33.41
CA LYS A 2 -28.65 -19.33 32.82
C LYS A 2 -27.33 -18.74 32.27
N ASN A 3 -26.21 -18.84 33.01
CA ASN A 3 -24.94 -18.21 32.61
C ASN A 3 -24.30 -18.83 31.34
N LYS A 4 -24.56 -20.10 31.05
CA LYS A 4 -24.04 -20.74 29.82
C LYS A 4 -24.77 -20.23 28.57
N ILE A 5 -26.06 -19.92 28.69
CA ILE A 5 -26.88 -19.39 27.60
C ILE A 5 -26.50 -17.92 27.31
N THR A 6 -26.25 -17.12 28.35
CA THR A 6 -25.78 -15.72 28.20
C THR A 6 -24.40 -15.64 27.56
N MET A 7 -23.49 -16.55 27.90
CA MET A 7 -22.15 -16.62 27.30
C MET A 7 -22.21 -17.01 25.82
N SER A 8 -23.10 -17.94 25.45
CA SER A 8 -23.33 -18.31 24.04
C SER A 8 -23.95 -17.17 23.22
N ALA A 9 -24.89 -16.41 23.79
CA ALA A 9 -25.50 -15.27 23.10
C ALA A 9 -24.48 -14.15 22.81
N ALA A 10 -23.56 -13.87 23.75
CA ALA A 10 -22.50 -12.89 23.55
C ALA A 10 -21.56 -13.28 22.40
N ILE A 11 -21.21 -14.58 22.30
CA ILE A 11 -20.37 -15.11 21.22
C ILE A 11 -21.07 -14.96 19.87
N VAL A 12 -22.36 -15.27 19.77
CA VAL A 12 -23.15 -15.12 18.54
C VAL A 12 -23.22 -13.66 18.10
N VAL A 13 -23.40 -12.72 19.03
CA VAL A 13 -23.40 -11.28 18.74
C VAL A 13 -22.04 -10.83 18.19
N ILE A 14 -20.92 -11.31 18.76
CA ILE A 14 -19.57 -11.03 18.26
C ILE A 14 -19.38 -11.57 16.83
N PHE A 15 -19.84 -12.80 16.55
CA PHE A 15 -19.75 -13.37 15.19
C PHE A 15 -20.62 -12.61 14.17
N LEU A 16 -21.78 -12.11 14.57
CA LEU A 16 -22.63 -11.26 13.72
C LEU A 16 -21.93 -9.93 13.39
N PHE A 17 -21.23 -9.32 14.36
CA PHE A 17 -20.42 -8.13 14.10
C PHE A 17 -19.20 -8.40 13.19
N LEU A 18 -18.62 -9.61 13.24
CA LEU A 18 -17.48 -9.99 12.38
C LEU A 18 -17.89 -10.31 10.93
N SER A 19 -19.14 -10.71 10.68
CA SER A 19 -19.66 -10.98 9.33
C SER A 19 -20.00 -9.73 8.50
N GLY A 20 -19.88 -8.53 9.08
CA GLY A 20 -20.37 -7.27 8.49
C GLY A 20 -19.37 -6.48 7.63
N CYS A 21 -18.13 -6.92 7.45
CA CYS A 21 -17.23 -6.22 6.52
C CYS A 21 -17.57 -6.59 5.08
N SER A 22 -18.14 -5.65 4.33
CA SER A 22 -18.38 -5.83 2.89
C SER A 22 -17.07 -6.10 2.15
N GLU A 23 -17.16 -6.74 0.98
CA GLU A 23 -16.00 -6.97 0.11
C GLU A 23 -15.27 -5.66 -0.22
N GLU A 24 -16.02 -4.56 -0.40
CA GLU A 24 -15.48 -3.20 -0.55
C GLU A 24 -14.67 -2.74 0.68
N GLN A 25 -15.14 -3.02 1.90
CA GLN A 25 -14.41 -2.70 3.13
C GLN A 25 -13.19 -3.60 3.35
N GLN A 26 -13.28 -4.88 3.00
CA GLN A 26 -12.14 -5.79 3.02
C GLN A 26 -11.09 -5.38 1.98
N ASN A 27 -11.50 -4.98 0.78
CA ASN A 27 -10.62 -4.44 -0.25
C ASN A 27 -10.02 -3.10 0.18
N LYS A 28 -10.77 -2.25 0.87
CA LYS A 28 -10.26 -1.00 1.46
C LYS A 28 -9.24 -1.27 2.57
N LEU A 29 -9.46 -2.28 3.42
CA LEU A 29 -8.51 -2.73 4.45
C LEU A 29 -7.27 -3.41 3.87
N SER A 30 -7.42 -4.23 2.82
CA SER A 30 -6.31 -4.82 2.07
C SER A 30 -5.44 -3.74 1.41
N ARG A 31 -6.08 -2.67 0.90
CA ARG A 31 -5.39 -1.46 0.40
C ARG A 31 -4.70 -0.63 1.49
N LEU A 32 -5.10 -0.78 2.76
CA LEU A 32 -4.35 -0.25 3.90
C LEU A 32 -3.18 -1.18 4.29
N GLY A 33 -3.29 -2.48 4.01
CA GLY A 33 -2.34 -3.52 4.40
C GLY A 33 -1.03 -3.53 3.62
N VAL A 34 -1.01 -3.04 2.37
CA VAL A 34 0.22 -2.91 1.57
C VAL A 34 0.37 -1.46 1.12
N THR A 35 0.83 -0.60 2.03
CA THR A 35 1.19 0.79 1.69
C THR A 35 2.60 0.89 1.13
N TRP A 36 3.37 -0.20 1.03
CA TRP A 36 4.71 -0.18 0.45
C TRP A 36 5.12 -1.48 -0.23
N LEU A 37 6.04 -1.35 -1.18
CA LEU A 37 6.66 -2.42 -1.93
C LEU A 37 8.15 -2.48 -1.56
N GLU A 38 8.66 -3.64 -1.16
CA GLU A 38 10.09 -3.86 -0.89
C GLU A 38 10.73 -4.72 -1.97
N GLY A 39 11.97 -4.41 -2.36
CA GLY A 39 12.67 -5.09 -3.45
C GLY A 39 13.39 -4.13 -4.41
N ASN A 40 13.63 -4.61 -5.63
CA ASN A 40 14.23 -3.82 -6.70
C ASN A 40 13.14 -3.32 -7.65
N TYR A 41 12.97 -2.01 -7.71
CA TYR A 41 11.95 -1.39 -8.55
C TYR A 41 12.52 -0.34 -9.47
N LYS A 42 11.92 -0.23 -10.64
CA LYS A 42 12.02 0.92 -11.53
C LYS A 42 10.74 1.73 -11.39
N VAL A 43 10.86 2.96 -10.90
CA VAL A 43 9.73 3.88 -10.75
C VAL A 43 9.81 4.90 -11.87
N SER A 44 8.71 5.05 -12.62
CA SER A 44 8.64 5.97 -13.76
C SER A 44 7.51 6.97 -13.55
N TYR A 45 7.83 8.25 -13.67
CA TYR A 45 6.88 9.36 -13.76
C TYR A 45 6.75 9.81 -15.22
N ALA A 46 5.53 10.02 -15.69
CA ALA A 46 5.26 10.53 -17.03
C ALA A 46 4.21 11.64 -17.02
N ASP A 47 4.51 12.75 -17.69
CA ASP A 47 3.57 13.85 -17.95
C ASP A 47 3.83 14.42 -19.35
N GLY A 48 3.02 13.99 -20.31
CA GLY A 48 3.24 14.29 -21.74
C GLY A 48 4.59 13.74 -22.22
N SER A 49 5.46 14.63 -22.72
CA SER A 49 6.82 14.30 -23.15
C SER A 49 7.83 14.26 -22.00
N HIS A 50 7.45 14.69 -20.78
CA HIS A 50 8.34 14.67 -19.63
C HIS A 50 8.29 13.31 -18.95
N VAL A 51 9.35 12.51 -19.12
CA VAL A 51 9.51 11.21 -18.47
C VAL A 51 10.74 11.23 -17.57
N ARG A 52 10.58 10.78 -16.33
CA ARG A 52 11.70 10.53 -15.42
C ARG A 52 11.58 9.14 -14.82
N THR A 53 12.72 8.48 -14.70
CA THR A 53 12.78 7.13 -14.15
C THR A 53 13.86 7.06 -13.09
N TRP A 54 13.57 6.31 -12.03
CA TRP A 54 14.48 6.05 -10.92
C TRP A 54 14.57 4.55 -10.68
N VAL A 55 15.76 4.10 -10.29
CA VAL A 55 15.98 2.73 -9.84
C VAL A 55 16.10 2.75 -8.32
N VAL A 56 15.28 1.94 -7.67
CA VAL A 56 15.26 1.69 -6.24
C VAL A 56 15.78 0.27 -6.04
N LYS A 57 17.01 0.12 -5.55
CA LYS A 57 17.63 -1.19 -5.31
C LYS A 57 17.54 -1.56 -3.83
N ASN A 58 17.17 -2.80 -3.53
CA ASN A 58 17.00 -3.31 -2.16
C ASN A 58 16.30 -2.30 -1.24
N GLY A 59 15.24 -1.70 -1.78
CA GLY A 59 14.65 -0.50 -1.22
C GLY A 59 13.17 -0.66 -1.01
N LYS A 60 12.54 0.46 -0.65
CA LYS A 60 11.11 0.52 -0.37
C LYS A 60 10.48 1.66 -1.15
N VAL A 61 9.39 1.36 -1.84
CA VAL A 61 8.50 2.34 -2.48
C VAL A 61 7.21 2.38 -1.70
N THR A 62 6.92 3.51 -1.05
CA THR A 62 5.73 3.66 -0.21
C THR A 62 4.70 4.54 -0.88
N ALA A 63 3.45 4.12 -0.88
CA ALA A 63 2.29 4.91 -1.27
C ALA A 63 1.75 5.69 -0.07
N GLU A 64 1.38 6.95 -0.31
CA GLU A 64 0.55 7.78 0.56
C GLU A 64 -0.73 8.14 -0.22
N PRO A 65 -1.72 7.22 -0.30
CA PRO A 65 -2.88 7.39 -1.18
C PRO A 65 -3.73 8.60 -0.81
N ALA A 66 -3.83 8.92 0.49
CA ALA A 66 -4.60 10.08 0.95
C ALA A 66 -4.04 11.42 0.46
N LYS A 67 -2.73 11.47 0.15
CA LYS A 67 -2.06 12.67 -0.39
C LYS A 67 -1.70 12.53 -1.87
N GLY A 68 -1.94 11.36 -2.47
CA GLY A 68 -1.82 11.13 -3.91
C GLY A 68 -0.39 10.95 -4.44
N TYR A 69 0.57 10.52 -3.62
CA TYR A 69 1.96 10.32 -4.08
C TYR A 69 2.59 9.00 -3.61
N TYR A 70 3.55 8.50 -4.40
CA TYR A 70 4.56 7.56 -3.95
C TYR A 70 5.78 8.31 -3.43
N TYR A 71 6.52 7.71 -2.51
CA TYR A 71 7.81 8.21 -2.06
C TYR A 71 8.81 7.10 -1.79
N PHE A 72 10.08 7.40 -2.06
CA PHE A 72 11.19 6.44 -1.98
C PHE A 72 12.54 7.13 -1.96
N TRP A 73 13.59 6.36 -1.68
CA TRP A 73 14.97 6.80 -1.85
C TRP A 73 15.53 6.22 -3.14
N ALA A 74 16.09 7.07 -4.00
CA ALA A 74 16.75 6.68 -5.23
C ALA A 74 18.20 7.18 -5.25
N GLU A 75 19.05 6.50 -6.00
CA GLU A 75 20.41 6.98 -6.29
C GLU A 75 20.37 7.87 -7.53
N ILE A 76 20.82 9.12 -7.39
CA ILE A 76 20.87 10.11 -8.46
C ILE A 76 22.25 10.77 -8.37
N ASP A 77 23.06 10.62 -9.43
CA ASP A 77 24.43 11.14 -9.51
C ASP A 77 25.31 10.70 -8.33
N GLY A 78 25.23 9.41 -7.95
CA GLY A 78 25.98 8.81 -6.84
C GLY A 78 25.53 9.29 -5.45
N LYS A 79 24.43 10.04 -5.35
CA LYS A 79 23.86 10.53 -4.09
C LYS A 79 22.48 9.95 -3.86
N ARG A 80 22.23 9.53 -2.62
CA ARG A 80 20.90 9.07 -2.19
C ARG A 80 19.97 10.28 -2.04
N ARG A 81 18.89 10.32 -2.82
CA ARG A 81 17.90 11.41 -2.84
C ARG A 81 16.51 10.87 -2.49
N TYR A 82 15.78 11.64 -1.72
CA TYR A 82 14.36 11.39 -1.48
C TYR A 82 13.55 11.89 -2.67
N VAL A 83 12.64 11.06 -3.18
CA VAL A 83 11.82 11.35 -4.35
C VAL A 83 10.36 11.17 -3.98
N GLN A 84 9.51 12.06 -4.48
CA GLN A 84 8.05 11.93 -4.45
C GLN A 84 7.50 12.03 -5.87
N THR A 85 6.54 11.18 -6.20
CA THR A 85 5.92 11.15 -7.53
C THR A 85 4.40 11.00 -7.41
N PRO A 86 3.58 11.70 -8.22
CA PRO A 86 2.12 11.56 -8.17
C PRO A 86 1.68 10.15 -8.56
N ILE A 87 0.80 9.52 -7.78
CA ILE A 87 0.30 8.15 -8.06
C ILE A 87 -0.34 8.07 -9.44
N GLY A 88 -1.21 9.03 -9.78
CA GLY A 88 -1.95 9.03 -11.05
C GLY A 88 -1.09 9.25 -12.31
N ARG A 89 0.21 9.49 -12.15
CA ARG A 89 1.16 9.73 -13.25
C ARG A 89 2.43 8.89 -13.15
N SER A 90 2.40 7.90 -12.27
CA SER A 90 3.56 7.07 -12.00
C SER A 90 3.19 5.60 -12.04
N TYR A 91 4.11 4.79 -12.53
CA TYR A 91 4.01 3.34 -12.49
C TYR A 91 5.30 2.76 -11.93
N ILE A 92 5.17 1.58 -11.31
CA ILE A 92 6.25 0.90 -10.60
C ILE A 92 6.37 -0.49 -11.21
N GLU A 93 7.57 -0.81 -11.69
CA GLU A 93 7.90 -2.12 -12.25
C GLU A 93 8.94 -2.80 -11.35
N GLU A 94 8.67 -4.04 -10.96
CA GLU A 94 9.70 -4.89 -10.35
C GLU A 94 10.73 -5.28 -11.42
N ILE A 95 12.02 -5.18 -11.10
CA ILE A 95 13.11 -5.42 -12.05
C ILE A 95 13.99 -6.64 -11.70
N GLY A 96 13.53 -7.49 -10.77
CA GLY A 96 14.18 -8.74 -10.38
C GLY A 96 14.63 -8.78 -8.92
N ASN A 97 15.10 -9.95 -8.49
CA ASN A 97 15.69 -10.19 -7.16
C ASN A 97 17.20 -9.93 -7.16
#